data_AF-A0A124FRM6-F1
#
_entry.id   AF-A0A124FRM6-F1
#
_cell.length_a   1.000
_cell.length_b   1.000
_cell.length_c   1.000
_cell.angle_alpha   90.00
_cell.angle_beta   90.00
_cell.angle_gamma   90.00
#
_symmetry.space_group_name_H-M   'P 1'
#
loop_
_entity.id
_entity.type
_entity.pdbx_description
1 polymer ?
#
loop_
_entity_poly.entity_id
_entity_poly.type
_entity_poly.pdbx_seq_one_letter_code
_entity_poly.pdbx_strand_id
1 'polypeptide(L)'
;MHFSAPAIHFISLDNFWNRITYDLMITGGEGEERIEQVISISKPTDFENIEYSQWEEGNRNIELIECNLLPGEKSISLRDDHGKDVLEAFSKIIVRSPYVIEIINSIPFNPYQRKFIKNVSNDGKIEIVLTHTDSGLGLVLQTTGRNYRETEKIAQILNLKYARWK
;
A
#
# COMPACT_ATOMS: atom_id res chain seq x y z
N MET A 1 -7.72 12.29 -8.15
CA MET A 1 -6.75 13.36 -8.42
C MET A 1 -5.57 13.11 -7.50
N HIS A 2 -4.39 12.81 -8.03
CA HIS A 2 -3.17 12.94 -7.25
C HIS A 2 -2.85 14.43 -7.19
N PHE A 3 -3.09 15.06 -6.05
CA PHE A 3 -2.52 16.38 -5.78
C PHE A 3 -1.06 16.13 -5.44
N SER A 4 -0.15 16.46 -6.36
CA SER A 4 1.25 16.58 -6.00
C SER A 4 1.36 17.76 -5.04
N ALA A 5 1.78 17.51 -3.81
CA ALA A 5 2.04 18.61 -2.88
C ALA A 5 3.19 19.45 -3.47
N PRO A 6 3.07 20.77 -3.61
CA PRO A 6 4.13 21.60 -4.20
C PRO A 6 5.39 21.56 -3.33
N ALA A 7 6.56 21.64 -3.96
CA ALA A 7 7.82 21.93 -3.28
C ALA A 7 8.46 23.18 -3.89
N ILE A 8 9.17 23.93 -3.06
CA ILE A 8 9.87 25.14 -3.46
C ILE A 8 11.32 25.06 -2.98
N HIS A 9 12.25 25.48 -3.83
CA HIS A 9 13.68 25.44 -3.54
C HIS A 9 14.26 26.85 -3.58
N PHE A 10 14.83 27.29 -2.47
CA PHE A 10 15.53 28.57 -2.35
C PHE A 10 16.84 28.36 -1.60
N ILE A 11 17.98 28.58 -2.27
CA ILE A 11 19.23 28.81 -1.54
C ILE A 11 19.15 30.24 -1.02
N SER A 12 18.81 30.40 0.26
CA SER A 12 18.68 31.71 0.89
C SER A 12 19.57 31.82 2.13
N LEU A 13 20.21 32.98 2.28
CA LEU A 13 20.91 33.36 3.51
C LEU A 13 19.94 33.94 4.55
N ASP A 14 18.66 34.09 4.20
CA ASP A 14 17.61 34.55 5.11
C ASP A 14 17.14 33.41 6.00
N ASN A 15 17.21 33.63 7.32
CA ASN A 15 16.73 32.70 8.34
C ASN A 15 15.24 32.37 8.21
N PHE A 16 14.47 33.22 7.52
CA PHE A 16 13.06 32.97 7.24
C PHE A 16 12.84 31.62 6.56
N TRP A 17 13.73 31.20 5.64
CA TRP A 17 13.59 29.99 4.81
C TRP A 17 14.22 28.72 5.40
N ASN A 18 14.73 28.76 6.63
CA ASN A 18 15.45 27.65 7.27
C ASN A 18 14.54 26.53 7.82
N ARG A 19 13.22 26.60 7.64
CA ARG A 19 12.27 25.56 8.06
C ARG A 19 11.99 24.61 6.89
N ILE A 20 11.55 23.39 7.20
CA ILE A 20 11.23 22.41 6.17
C ILE A 20 9.82 22.59 5.59
N THR A 21 8.87 23.11 6.37
CA THR A 21 7.47 23.29 5.94
C THR A 21 7.02 24.73 6.05
N TYR A 22 6.22 25.16 5.07
CA TYR A 22 5.54 26.46 5.04
C TYR A 22 4.10 26.30 4.59
N ASP A 23 3.22 27.14 5.14
CA ASP A 23 1.84 27.25 4.68
C ASP A 23 1.76 28.36 3.61
N LEU A 24 1.28 28.01 2.42
CA LEU A 24 1.09 28.94 1.31
C LEU A 24 -0.39 29.11 1.00
N MET A 25 -0.81 30.36 0.85
CA MET A 25 -2.11 30.68 0.30
C MET A 25 -2.06 30.58 -1.22
N ILE A 26 -2.88 29.69 -1.78
CA ILE A 26 -3.06 29.52 -3.22
C ILE A 26 -4.41 30.11 -3.60
N THR A 27 -4.40 31.06 -4.53
CA THR A 27 -5.61 31.65 -5.11
C THR A 27 -5.87 31.05 -6.49
N GLY A 28 -7.01 30.38 -6.64
CA GLY A 28 -7.50 29.81 -7.90
C GLY A 28 -8.17 30.84 -8.80
N GLY A 29 -8.44 30.45 -10.06
CA GLY A 29 -8.98 31.35 -11.10
C GLY A 29 -10.38 31.92 -10.82
N GLU A 30 -11.13 31.33 -9.89
CA GLU A 30 -12.47 31.79 -9.49
C GLU A 30 -12.48 32.50 -8.12
N GLY A 31 -11.31 32.87 -7.60
CA GLY A 31 -11.18 33.49 -6.27
C GLY A 31 -11.26 32.50 -5.11
N GLU A 32 -11.24 31.19 -5.39
CA GLU A 32 -11.04 30.16 -4.38
C GLU A 32 -9.66 30.33 -3.72
N GLU A 33 -9.65 30.53 -2.41
CA GLU A 33 -8.43 30.57 -1.62
C GLU A 33 -8.30 29.28 -0.81
N ARG A 34 -7.13 28.66 -0.85
CA ARG A 34 -6.79 27.52 -0.01
C ARG A 34 -5.39 27.67 0.55
N ILE A 35 -5.20 27.13 1.76
CA ILE A 35 -3.86 27.02 2.36
C ILE A 35 -3.35 25.61 2.05
N GLU A 36 -2.17 25.54 1.44
CA GLU A 36 -1.45 24.29 1.19
C GLU A 36 -0.13 24.33 1.94
N GLN A 37 0.20 23.24 2.64
CA GLN A 37 1.52 23.07 3.21
C GLN A 37 2.49 22.59 2.14
N VAL A 38 3.62 23.26 1.99
CA VAL A 38 4.67 22.94 1.03
C VAL A 38 5.98 22.61 1.71
N ILE A 39 6.78 21.77 1.06
CA ILE A 39 8.16 21.52 1.47
C ILE A 39 9.07 22.60 0.90
N SER A 40 9.94 23.14 1.76
CA SER A 40 11.03 24.04 1.43
C SER A 40 12.36 23.31 1.58
N ILE A 41 13.15 23.28 0.51
CA ILE A 41 14.52 22.76 0.54
C ILE A 41 15.46 23.95 0.39
N SER A 42 16.21 24.25 1.46
CA SER A 42 17.05 25.44 1.59
C SER A 42 18.53 25.13 1.80
N LYS A 43 18.83 23.96 2.37
CA LYS A 43 20.19 23.49 2.70
C LYS A 43 20.31 21.97 2.52
N PRO A 44 21.54 21.44 2.31
CA PRO A 44 21.74 20.00 2.10
C PRO A 44 21.20 19.10 3.22
N THR A 45 21.22 19.55 4.48
CA THR A 45 20.67 18.78 5.61
C THR A 45 19.15 18.61 5.54
N ASP A 46 18.44 19.39 4.73
CA ASP A 46 16.98 19.25 4.57
C ASP A 46 16.61 17.95 3.87
N PHE A 47 17.52 17.34 3.09
CA PHE A 47 17.31 16.02 2.49
C PHE A 47 17.32 14.88 3.53
N GLU A 48 17.88 15.11 4.72
CA GLU A 48 17.90 14.13 5.82
C GLU A 48 16.67 14.28 6.74
N ASN A 49 15.81 15.26 6.48
CA ASN A 49 14.65 15.54 7.29
C ASN A 49 13.52 14.52 7.04
N ILE A 50 12.81 14.15 8.12
CA ILE A 50 11.75 13.15 8.07
C ILE A 50 10.51 13.64 7.33
N GLU A 51 10.13 14.91 7.48
CA GLU A 51 9.03 15.53 6.75
C GLU A 51 9.30 15.56 5.23
N TYR A 52 10.54 15.88 4.83
CA TYR A 52 10.95 15.76 3.42
C TYR A 52 10.83 14.32 2.91
N SER A 53 11.36 13.35 3.66
CA SER A 53 11.33 11.93 3.27
C SER A 53 9.89 11.42 3.11
N GLN A 54 8.98 11.83 4.00
CA GLN A 54 7.57 11.47 3.92
C GLN A 54 6.87 12.15 2.73
N TRP A 55 7.18 13.42 2.46
CA TRP A 55 6.65 14.12 1.30
C TRP A 55 7.15 13.52 -0.01
N GLU A 56 8.45 13.20 -0.12
CA GLU A 56 9.04 12.60 -1.32
C GLU A 56 8.41 11.24 -1.59
N GLU A 57 8.35 10.37 -0.57
CA GLU A 57 7.69 9.07 -0.67
C GLU A 57 6.21 9.22 -1.04
N GLY A 58 5.49 10.21 -0.49
CA GLY A 58 4.08 10.47 -0.80
C GLY A 58 3.82 10.98 -2.23
N ASN A 59 4.77 11.72 -2.81
CA ASN A 59 4.67 12.28 -4.16
C ASN A 59 5.27 11.38 -5.24
N ARG A 60 6.04 10.35 -4.86
CA ARG A 60 6.59 9.38 -5.81
C ARG A 60 5.47 8.63 -6.51
N ASN A 61 5.62 8.43 -7.82
CA ASN A 61 4.76 7.53 -8.57
C ASN A 61 4.91 6.10 -8.04
N ILE A 62 3.78 5.42 -7.86
CA ILE A 62 3.79 4.01 -7.44
C ILE A 62 4.10 3.17 -8.68
N GLU A 63 5.27 2.55 -8.70
CA GLU A 63 5.68 1.58 -9.71
C GLU A 63 5.58 0.18 -9.11
N LEU A 64 4.64 -0.63 -9.60
CA LEU A 64 4.46 -1.99 -9.12
C LEU A 64 5.32 -2.95 -9.95
N ILE A 65 6.18 -3.70 -9.26
CA ILE A 65 7.00 -4.75 -9.88
C ILE A 65 6.23 -6.07 -9.87
N GLU A 66 6.26 -6.78 -10.99
CA GLU A 66 5.69 -8.13 -11.09
C GLU A 66 6.65 -9.20 -10.55
N CYS A 67 6.09 -10.25 -9.97
CA CYS A 67 6.80 -11.43 -9.53
C CYS A 67 7.18 -12.28 -10.76
N ASN A 68 8.46 -12.64 -10.84
CA ASN A 68 8.98 -13.46 -11.94
C ASN A 68 8.65 -14.95 -11.82
N LEU A 69 8.05 -15.39 -10.69
CA LEU A 69 7.66 -16.79 -10.49
C LEU A 69 6.37 -17.11 -11.23
N LEU A 70 6.35 -18.23 -11.93
CA LEU A 70 5.13 -18.79 -12.50
C LEU A 70 4.18 -19.23 -11.38
N PRO A 71 2.85 -19.25 -11.61
CA PRO A 71 1.89 -19.60 -10.56
C PRO A 71 2.12 -20.97 -9.90
N GLY A 72 2.69 -21.94 -10.64
CA GLY A 72 3.03 -23.27 -10.11
C GLY A 72 4.31 -23.33 -9.28
N GLU A 73 5.14 -22.28 -9.31
CA GLU A 73 6.39 -22.18 -8.55
C GLU A 73 6.19 -21.46 -7.21
N LYS A 74 5.04 -20.80 -7.03
CA LYS A 74 4.73 -20.03 -5.83
C LYS A 74 4.34 -20.97 -4.69
N SER A 75 5.03 -20.83 -3.56
CA SER A 75 4.78 -21.64 -2.37
C SER A 75 3.37 -21.38 -1.82
N ILE A 76 2.71 -22.46 -1.37
CA ILE A 76 1.42 -22.40 -0.67
C ILE A 76 1.58 -23.16 0.64
N SER A 77 1.69 -22.43 1.73
CA SER A 77 1.74 -22.97 3.10
C SER A 77 0.43 -22.64 3.82
N LEU A 78 -0.26 -23.66 4.32
CA LEU A 78 -1.55 -23.55 5.04
C LEU A 78 -1.52 -24.46 6.27
N ARG A 79 -2.20 -24.05 7.34
CA ARG A 79 -2.39 -24.92 8.52
C ARG A 79 -3.28 -26.12 8.16
N ASP A 80 -3.12 -27.19 8.91
CA ASP A 80 -3.94 -28.39 8.77
C ASP A 80 -5.19 -28.29 9.66
N ASP A 81 -6.16 -27.48 9.22
CA ASP A 81 -7.40 -27.18 9.93
C ASP A 81 -8.65 -27.25 9.03
N HIS A 82 -9.82 -27.11 9.66
CA HIS A 82 -11.09 -27.06 8.94
C HIS A 82 -11.14 -25.86 7.99
N GLY A 83 -11.42 -26.10 6.71
CA GLY A 83 -11.46 -25.07 5.66
C GLY A 83 -10.19 -24.96 4.83
N LYS A 84 -9.19 -25.81 5.08
CA LYS A 84 -7.97 -25.89 4.28
C LYS A 84 -8.23 -26.13 2.80
N ASP A 85 -9.19 -26.97 2.45
CA ASP A 85 -9.59 -27.28 1.07
C ASP A 85 -10.08 -26.03 0.32
N VAL A 86 -10.92 -25.22 0.97
CA VAL A 86 -11.40 -23.94 0.43
C VAL A 86 -10.24 -22.95 0.28
N LEU A 87 -9.38 -22.85 1.30
CA LEU A 87 -8.20 -21.99 1.26
C LEU A 87 -7.19 -22.43 0.19
N GLU A 88 -7.02 -23.73 -0.04
CA GLU A 88 -6.14 -24.27 -1.06
C GLU A 88 -6.67 -23.98 -2.46
N ALA A 89 -7.97 -24.17 -2.69
CA ALA A 89 -8.64 -23.83 -3.94
C ALA A 89 -8.50 -22.33 -4.26
N PHE A 90 -8.74 -21.47 -3.27
CA PHE A 90 -8.57 -20.03 -3.42
C PHE A 90 -7.09 -19.64 -3.65
N SER A 91 -6.16 -20.26 -2.92
CA SER A 91 -4.73 -20.02 -3.03
C SER A 91 -4.23 -20.25 -4.46
N LYS A 92 -4.64 -21.36 -5.10
CA LYS A 92 -4.32 -21.69 -6.50
C LYS A 92 -4.81 -20.64 -7.51
N ILE A 93 -5.82 -19.85 -7.16
CA ILE A 93 -6.35 -18.77 -8.01
C ILE A 93 -5.60 -17.47 -7.75
N ILE A 94 -5.43 -17.06 -6.49
CA ILE A 94 -4.84 -15.76 -6.16
C ILE A 94 -3.34 -15.69 -6.49
N VAL A 95 -2.61 -16.80 -6.41
CA VAL A 95 -1.18 -16.87 -6.81
C VAL A 95 -0.96 -16.60 -8.30
N ARG A 96 -2.02 -16.64 -9.13
CA ARG A 96 -1.95 -16.19 -10.54
C ARG A 96 -1.86 -14.68 -10.69
N SER A 97 -2.05 -13.92 -9.62
CA SER A 97 -1.73 -12.49 -9.62
C SER A 97 -0.22 -12.30 -9.88
N PRO A 98 0.19 -11.39 -10.77
CA PRO A 98 1.61 -11.09 -10.97
C PRO A 98 2.23 -10.47 -9.71
N TYR A 99 1.43 -9.93 -8.78
CA TYR A 99 1.96 -9.25 -7.59
C TYR A 99 2.09 -10.14 -6.34
N VAL A 100 1.65 -11.40 -6.40
CA VAL A 100 1.76 -12.35 -5.27
C VAL A 100 3.03 -13.19 -5.44
N ILE A 101 3.83 -13.30 -4.39
CA ILE A 101 5.05 -14.12 -4.34
C ILE A 101 4.72 -15.51 -3.78
N GLU A 102 4.01 -15.58 -2.66
CA GLU A 102 3.65 -16.83 -1.99
C GLU A 102 2.48 -16.67 -1.01
N ILE A 103 1.88 -17.79 -0.61
CA ILE A 103 0.97 -17.85 0.53
C ILE A 103 1.76 -18.32 1.76
N ILE A 104 1.88 -17.43 2.76
CA ILE A 104 2.71 -17.66 3.94
C ILE A 104 2.03 -18.63 4.90
N ASN A 105 0.75 -18.39 5.23
CA ASN A 105 -0.03 -19.23 6.12
C ASN A 105 -1.54 -18.95 6.01
N SER A 106 -2.37 -19.82 6.57
CA SER A 106 -3.74 -19.46 6.97
C SER A 106 -3.73 -18.60 8.24
N ILE A 107 -4.77 -17.78 8.42
CA ILE A 107 -4.99 -16.99 9.65
C ILE A 107 -6.16 -17.57 10.45
N PRO A 108 -6.26 -17.31 11.77
CA PRO A 108 -7.41 -17.75 12.57
C PRO A 108 -8.74 -17.27 11.98
N PHE A 109 -9.82 -18.02 12.22
CA PHE A 109 -11.17 -17.68 11.77
C PHE A 109 -11.60 -16.25 12.16
N ASN A 110 -12.15 -15.52 11.19
CA ASN A 110 -12.64 -14.14 11.37
C ASN A 110 -14.12 -14.02 10.94
N PRO A 111 -15.07 -14.67 11.64
CA PRO A 111 -16.48 -14.74 11.21
C PRO A 111 -17.18 -13.37 11.13
N TYR A 112 -16.69 -12.37 11.86
CA TYR A 112 -17.22 -11.00 11.87
C TYR A 112 -16.59 -10.08 10.83
N GLN A 113 -15.54 -10.53 10.14
CA GLN A 113 -14.93 -9.74 9.09
C GLN A 113 -15.89 -9.61 7.90
N ARG A 114 -16.00 -8.40 7.36
CA ARG A 114 -16.86 -8.05 6.23
C ARG A 114 -16.07 -7.57 5.02
N LYS A 115 -14.78 -7.23 5.22
CA LYS A 115 -13.87 -6.81 4.17
C LYS A 115 -12.96 -7.96 3.75
N PHE A 116 -12.77 -8.09 2.44
CA PHE A 116 -11.86 -9.08 1.86
C PHE A 116 -10.41 -8.82 2.26
N ILE A 117 -9.95 -7.56 2.15
CA ILE A 117 -8.66 -7.14 2.72
C ILE A 117 -8.86 -6.85 4.21
N LYS A 118 -8.22 -7.64 5.06
CA LYS A 118 -8.25 -7.47 6.51
C LYS A 118 -7.17 -6.51 6.99
N ASN A 119 -5.94 -6.70 6.53
CA ASN A 119 -4.79 -5.91 6.94
C ASN A 119 -3.77 -5.77 5.80
N VAL A 120 -3.03 -4.67 5.81
CA VAL A 120 -1.95 -4.35 4.86
C VAL A 120 -0.74 -3.91 5.68
N SER A 121 0.39 -4.56 5.47
CA SER A 121 1.65 -4.25 6.14
C SER A 121 2.60 -3.48 5.21
N ASN A 122 3.58 -2.80 5.79
CA ASN A 122 4.61 -2.08 5.03
C ASN A 122 5.67 -3.01 4.40
N ASP A 123 5.74 -4.28 4.82
CA ASP A 123 6.70 -5.29 4.37
C ASP A 123 6.14 -6.20 3.25
N GLY A 124 5.10 -5.74 2.54
CA GLY A 124 4.51 -6.48 1.43
C GLY A 124 3.49 -7.56 1.83
N LYS A 125 3.20 -7.74 3.13
CA LYS A 125 2.20 -8.71 3.58
C LYS A 125 0.78 -8.17 3.50
N ILE A 126 -0.14 -9.04 3.08
CA ILE A 126 -1.58 -8.76 3.05
C ILE A 126 -2.32 -9.91 3.71
N GLU A 127 -3.17 -9.58 4.69
CA GLU A 127 -4.15 -10.52 5.24
C GLU A 127 -5.46 -10.43 4.49
N ILE A 128 -5.97 -11.57 4.04
CA ILE A 128 -7.21 -11.70 3.29
C ILE A 128 -8.18 -12.60 4.05
N VAL A 129 -9.47 -12.25 4.01
CA VAL A 129 -10.56 -13.07 4.53
C VAL A 129 -11.60 -13.34 3.43
N LEU A 130 -11.98 -14.61 3.30
CA LEU A 130 -13.07 -15.08 2.45
C LEU A 130 -14.40 -14.83 3.16
N THR A 131 -14.95 -13.64 2.95
CA THR A 131 -16.15 -13.15 3.65
C THR A 131 -17.44 -13.89 3.28
N HIS A 132 -17.41 -14.76 2.27
CA HIS A 132 -18.52 -15.64 1.92
C HIS A 132 -18.59 -16.91 2.78
N THR A 133 -17.54 -17.20 3.54
CA THR A 133 -17.50 -18.35 4.46
C THR A 133 -18.03 -17.92 5.83
N ASP A 134 -18.91 -18.71 6.43
CA ASP A 134 -19.49 -18.39 7.75
C ASP A 134 -18.40 -18.26 8.84
N SER A 135 -17.35 -19.08 8.75
CA SER A 135 -16.21 -19.04 9.66
C SER A 135 -15.24 -17.87 9.39
N GLY A 136 -15.36 -17.17 8.27
CA GLY A 136 -14.40 -16.14 7.86
C GLY A 136 -12.98 -16.72 7.71
N LEU A 137 -12.84 -17.75 6.89
CA LEU A 137 -11.56 -18.35 6.52
C LEU A 137 -10.64 -17.28 5.92
N GLY A 138 -9.35 -17.32 6.21
CA GLY A 138 -8.42 -16.35 5.68
C GLY A 138 -7.01 -16.86 5.54
N LEU A 139 -6.19 -16.07 4.85
CA LEU A 139 -4.78 -16.33 4.64
C LEU A 139 -3.97 -15.04 4.71
N VAL A 140 -2.67 -15.20 4.90
CA VAL A 140 -1.67 -14.15 4.75
C VAL A 140 -0.77 -14.50 3.57
N LEU A 141 -0.57 -13.54 2.68
CA LEU A 141 0.27 -13.69 1.49
C LEU A 141 1.40 -12.66 1.47
N GLN A 142 2.50 -13.02 0.83
CA GLN A 142 3.59 -12.09 0.51
C GLN A 142 3.37 -11.52 -0.89
N THR A 143 3.53 -10.21 -1.04
CA THR A 143 3.51 -9.53 -2.33
C THR A 143 4.87 -8.97 -2.71
N THR A 144 4.95 -8.43 -3.92
CA THR A 144 6.09 -7.63 -4.41
C THR A 144 6.15 -6.22 -3.85
N GLY A 145 5.21 -5.80 -2.99
CA GLY A 145 5.20 -4.47 -2.38
C GLY A 145 6.41 -4.27 -1.47
N ARG A 146 7.17 -3.21 -1.71
CA ARG A 146 8.40 -2.87 -0.96
C ARG A 146 8.14 -1.89 0.20
N ASN A 147 6.99 -1.23 0.16
CA ASN A 147 6.55 -0.28 1.17
C ASN A 147 5.02 -0.32 1.30
N TYR A 148 4.47 0.46 2.24
CA TYR A 148 3.03 0.48 2.50
C TYR A 148 2.21 0.94 1.27
N ARG A 149 2.66 1.99 0.54
CA ARG A 149 1.92 2.54 -0.61
C ARG A 149 1.80 1.52 -1.74
N GLU A 150 2.88 0.82 -2.06
CA GLU A 150 2.88 -0.26 -3.03
C GLU A 150 1.99 -1.42 -2.59
N THR A 151 2.14 -1.85 -1.33
CA THR A 151 1.38 -2.99 -0.78
C THR A 151 -0.13 -2.68 -0.74
N GLU A 152 -0.51 -1.46 -0.38
CA GLU A 152 -1.89 -0.99 -0.40
C GLU A 152 -2.44 -0.97 -1.83
N LYS A 153 -1.65 -0.50 -2.80
CA LYS A 153 -2.07 -0.52 -4.21
C LYS A 153 -2.28 -1.93 -4.73
N ILE A 154 -1.40 -2.87 -4.36
CA ILE A 154 -1.56 -4.29 -4.67
C ILE A 154 -2.81 -4.85 -3.99
N ALA A 155 -3.05 -4.52 -2.72
CA ALA A 155 -4.26 -4.93 -2.00
C ALA A 155 -5.54 -4.48 -2.71
N GLN A 156 -5.58 -3.25 -3.23
CA GLN A 156 -6.70 -2.76 -4.03
C GLN A 156 -6.91 -3.58 -5.31
N ILE A 157 -5.83 -3.90 -6.04
CA ILE A 157 -5.87 -4.74 -7.25
C ILE A 157 -6.42 -6.14 -6.91
N LEU A 158 -5.91 -6.76 -5.85
CA LEU A 158 -6.35 -8.08 -5.41
C LEU A 158 -7.83 -8.05 -4.99
N ASN A 159 -8.24 -7.02 -4.26
CA ASN A 159 -9.64 -6.84 -3.85
C ASN A 159 -10.57 -6.73 -5.05
N LEU A 160 -10.23 -5.89 -6.03
CA LEU A 160 -11.05 -5.71 -7.24
C LEU A 160 -11.20 -7.01 -8.04
N LYS A 161 -10.15 -7.83 -8.09
CA LYS A 161 -10.12 -9.04 -8.92
C LYS A 161 -10.67 -10.29 -8.22
N TYR A 162 -10.43 -10.44 -6.92
CA TYR A 162 -10.64 -11.72 -6.22
C TYR A 162 -11.66 -11.66 -5.07
N ALA A 163 -12.11 -10.49 -4.62
CA ALA A 163 -13.03 -10.40 -3.47
C ALA A 163 -14.41 -11.07 -3.69
N ARG A 164 -14.76 -11.37 -4.94
CA ARG A 164 -16.03 -12.02 -5.33
C ARG A 164 -15.88 -13.51 -5.65
N TRP A 165 -14.69 -14.09 -5.45
CA TRP A 165 -14.46 -15.51 -5.66
C TRP A 165 -15.32 -16.35 -4.69
N LYS A 166 -15.83 -17.49 -5.19
CA LYS A 166 -16.70 -18.45 -4.51
C LYS A 166 -16.32 -19.86 -4.92
#